data_AF-B2ITY2-F1
#
_entry.id   AF-B2ITY2-F1
#
_cell.length_a   1.000
_cell.length_b   1.000
_cell.length_c   1.000
_cell.angle_alpha   90.00
_cell.angle_beta   90.00
_cell.angle_gamma   90.00
#
_symmetry.space_group_name_H-M   'P 1'
#
loop_
_entity.id
_entity.type
_entity.pdbx_description
1 polymer ?
#
loop_
_entity_poly.entity_id
_entity_poly.type
_entity_poly.pdbx_seq_one_letter_code
_entity_poly.pdbx_strand_id
1 'polypeptide(L)'
;MSGINRQITLDVRQVAKHIADTPQSQRLLKRGLAAHVFNDEPTMNIVTQAIIANGQFTGMIRGYNRYGMFFNEPIGYRISPDGSRTLLYYGEIKINADDQYHVIPRTRPSEE
;
A
#
# COMPACT_ATOMS: atom_id res chain seq x y z
N MET A 1 13.73 9.40 -14.91
CA MET A 1 12.80 8.48 -14.21
C MET A 1 12.01 9.28 -13.19
N SER A 2 10.68 9.14 -13.16
CA SER A 2 9.81 9.84 -12.19
C SER A 2 9.70 9.14 -10.84
N GLY A 3 10.30 7.94 -10.72
CA GLY A 3 10.30 7.14 -9.51
C GLY A 3 11.13 7.71 -8.36
N ILE A 4 11.34 6.89 -7.34
CA ILE A 4 12.00 7.30 -6.09
C ILE A 4 13.52 7.25 -6.29
N ASN A 5 14.12 8.42 -6.54
CA ASN A 5 15.55 8.55 -6.83
C ASN A 5 16.42 8.72 -5.56
N ARG A 6 16.10 8.00 -4.50
CA ARG A 6 16.85 8.01 -3.23
C ARG A 6 16.73 6.67 -2.51
N GLN A 7 17.67 6.39 -1.61
CA GLN A 7 17.63 5.18 -0.81
C GLN A 7 16.45 5.23 0.18
N ILE A 8 15.69 4.14 0.24
CA ILE A 8 14.59 3.94 1.20
C ILE A 8 14.66 2.52 1.75
N THR A 9 14.12 2.32 2.96
CA THR A 9 14.16 1.03 3.66
C THR A 9 12.75 0.55 4.01
N LEU A 10 12.47 -0.74 3.88
CA LEU A 10 11.14 -1.27 4.16
C LEU A 10 10.87 -1.24 5.68
N ASP A 11 9.76 -0.62 6.09
CA ASP A 11 9.21 -0.78 7.44
C ASP A 11 8.47 -2.13 7.53
N VAL A 12 9.22 -3.16 7.89
CA VAL A 12 8.73 -4.54 8.06
C VAL A 12 7.54 -4.65 9.03
N ARG A 13 7.37 -3.69 9.94
CA ARG A 13 6.27 -3.68 10.93
C ARG A 13 4.91 -3.42 10.27
N GLN A 14 4.89 -2.84 9.07
CA GLN A 14 3.64 -2.55 8.35
C GLN A 14 3.24 -3.67 7.38
N VAL A 15 4.17 -4.52 6.95
CA VAL A 15 3.92 -5.55 5.93
C VAL A 15 2.72 -6.41 6.30
N ALA A 16 2.70 -6.94 7.52
CA ALA A 16 1.63 -7.82 7.96
C ALA A 16 0.24 -7.15 7.91
N LYS A 17 0.12 -5.83 8.01
CA LYS A 17 -1.19 -5.14 7.91
C LYS A 17 -1.78 -5.18 6.50
N HIS A 18 -0.94 -5.42 5.50
CA HIS A 18 -1.29 -5.37 4.09
C HIS A 18 -1.24 -6.74 3.41
N ILE A 19 -1.16 -7.81 4.20
CA ILE A 19 -1.33 -9.18 3.72
C ILE A 19 -2.64 -9.74 4.30
N ALA A 20 -3.40 -10.46 3.47
CA ALA A 20 -4.63 -11.10 3.89
C ALA A 20 -4.38 -12.11 5.01
N ASP A 21 -5.37 -12.28 5.89
CA ASP A 21 -5.41 -13.31 6.93
C ASP A 21 -4.30 -13.29 7.99
N THR A 22 -3.52 -12.22 8.05
CA THR A 22 -2.62 -11.97 9.17
C THR A 22 -3.38 -11.54 10.44
N PRO A 23 -2.84 -11.79 11.65
CA PRO A 23 -3.43 -11.27 12.89
C PRO A 23 -3.63 -9.75 12.88
N GLN A 24 -2.77 -9.00 12.19
CA GLN A 24 -2.81 -7.56 12.10
C GLN A 24 -3.97 -7.07 11.22
N SER A 25 -4.17 -7.66 10.03
CA SER A 25 -5.31 -7.30 9.17
C SER A 25 -6.64 -7.73 9.80
N GLN A 26 -6.68 -8.90 10.43
CA GLN A 26 -7.84 -9.39 11.17
C GLN A 26 -8.20 -8.50 12.37
N ARG A 27 -7.19 -7.94 13.06
CA ARG A 27 -7.43 -6.99 14.16
C ARG A 27 -8.09 -5.70 13.68
N LEU A 28 -7.81 -5.24 12.46
CA LEU A 28 -8.49 -4.06 11.89
C LEU A 28 -9.99 -4.35 11.70
N LEU A 29 -10.31 -5.50 11.10
CA LEU A 29 -11.70 -5.92 10.85
C LEU A 29 -12.48 -6.07 12.16
N LYS A 30 -11.88 -6.69 13.18
CA LYS A 30 -12.48 -6.82 14.53
C LYS A 30 -12.77 -5.48 15.21
N ARG A 31 -12.09 -4.40 14.81
CA ARG A 31 -12.32 -3.03 15.30
C ARG A 31 -13.33 -2.25 14.46
N GLY A 32 -14.02 -2.90 13.51
CA GLY A 32 -14.95 -2.24 12.59
C GLY A 32 -14.26 -1.38 11.54
N LEU A 33 -12.96 -1.60 11.28
CA LEU A 33 -12.19 -0.88 10.26
C LEU A 33 -11.99 -1.76 9.03
N ALA A 34 -11.90 -1.14 7.85
CA ALA A 34 -11.55 -1.86 6.65
C ALA A 34 -10.06 -2.19 6.57
N ALA A 35 -9.72 -3.36 6.04
CA ALA A 35 -8.35 -3.77 5.75
C ALA A 35 -8.07 -3.61 4.25
N HIS A 36 -6.91 -3.06 3.91
CA HIS A 36 -6.42 -3.00 2.53
C HIS A 36 -5.26 -3.98 2.41
N VAL A 37 -5.45 -5.03 1.61
CA VAL A 37 -4.50 -6.15 1.53
C VAL A 37 -4.15 -6.46 0.08
N PHE A 38 -2.90 -6.86 -0.14
CA PHE A 38 -2.46 -7.46 -1.39
C PHE A 38 -2.99 -8.89 -1.50
N ASN A 39 -3.02 -9.41 -2.72
CA ASN A 39 -3.36 -10.82 -2.96
C ASN A 39 -2.37 -11.74 -2.23
N ASP A 40 -1.08 -11.40 -2.31
CA ASP A 40 0.02 -12.13 -1.69
C ASP A 40 1.27 -11.24 -1.59
N GLU A 41 2.30 -11.76 -0.91
CA GLU A 41 3.59 -11.08 -0.74
C GLU A 41 4.37 -10.91 -2.07
N PRO A 42 4.40 -11.88 -3.00
CA PRO A 42 4.97 -11.66 -4.33
C PRO A 42 4.36 -10.47 -5.07
N THR A 43 3.04 -10.32 -5.06
CA THR A 43 2.33 -9.18 -5.66
C THR A 43 2.75 -7.87 -5.01
N MET A 44 2.82 -7.84 -3.66
CA MET A 44 3.30 -6.67 -2.91
C MET A 44 4.72 -6.26 -3.36
N ASN A 45 5.62 -7.23 -3.55
CA ASN A 45 6.99 -6.97 -3.97
C ASN A 45 7.06 -6.43 -5.40
N ILE A 46 6.30 -7.02 -6.34
CA ILE A 46 6.22 -6.53 -7.74
C ILE A 46 5.70 -5.10 -7.77
N VAL A 47 4.62 -4.81 -7.04
CA VAL A 47 4.03 -3.46 -6.93
C VAL A 47 5.06 -2.48 -6.36
N THR A 48 5.78 -2.88 -5.32
CA THR A 48 6.81 -2.06 -4.69
C THR A 48 7.90 -1.67 -5.68
N GLN A 49 8.47 -2.64 -6.39
CA GLN A 49 9.53 -2.38 -7.37
C GLN A 49 9.04 -1.49 -8.52
N ALA A 50 7.81 -1.71 -9.00
CA ALA A 50 7.22 -0.88 -10.04
C ALA A 50 7.05 0.59 -9.60
N ILE A 51 6.59 0.84 -8.37
CA ILE A 51 6.44 2.20 -7.84
C ILE A 51 7.81 2.86 -7.58
N ILE A 52 8.80 2.11 -7.08
CA ILE A 52 10.16 2.65 -6.90
C ILE A 52 10.74 3.10 -8.25
N ALA A 53 10.56 2.30 -9.30
CA ALA A 53 11.10 2.62 -10.62
C ALA A 53 10.32 3.74 -11.34
N ASN A 54 8.98 3.69 -11.31
CA ASN A 54 8.13 4.46 -12.21
C ASN A 54 6.97 5.22 -11.51
N GLY A 55 6.79 5.06 -10.21
CA GLY A 55 5.71 5.69 -9.47
C GLY A 55 5.74 7.21 -9.56
N GLN A 56 4.57 7.84 -9.54
CA GLN A 56 4.45 9.29 -9.57
C GLN A 56 4.36 9.84 -8.16
N PHE A 57 5.08 10.93 -7.87
CA PHE A 57 4.89 11.66 -6.63
C PHE A 57 3.48 12.27 -6.61
N THR A 58 2.72 11.95 -5.57
CA THR A 58 1.31 12.37 -5.39
C THR A 58 1.12 13.37 -4.26
N GLY A 59 2.23 13.80 -3.63
CA GLY A 59 2.21 14.82 -2.58
C GLY A 59 2.75 14.32 -1.24
N MET A 60 2.81 15.25 -0.29
CA MET A 60 3.17 14.97 1.10
C MET A 60 1.90 15.05 1.95
N ILE A 61 1.46 13.93 2.53
CA ILE A 61 0.23 13.87 3.31
C ILE A 61 0.54 13.36 4.71
N ARG A 62 0.23 14.17 5.73
CA ARG A 62 0.46 13.88 7.16
C ARG A 62 1.92 13.50 7.45
N GLY A 63 2.87 14.19 6.83
CA GLY A 63 4.30 13.95 7.00
C GLY A 63 4.86 12.75 6.23
N TYR A 64 4.11 12.17 5.30
CA TYR A 64 4.59 11.10 4.43
C TYR A 64 4.62 11.55 2.98
N ASN A 65 5.77 11.40 2.32
CA ASN A 65 5.87 11.49 0.87
C ASN A 65 5.15 10.28 0.25
N ARG A 66 4.33 10.53 -0.77
CA ARG A 66 3.56 9.49 -1.43
C ARG A 66 3.93 9.35 -2.89
N TYR A 67 4.13 8.09 -3.28
CA TYR A 67 4.37 7.71 -4.66
C TYR A 67 3.38 6.62 -5.01
N GLY A 68 2.78 6.68 -6.20
CA GLY A 68 1.87 5.61 -6.59
C GLY A 68 1.64 5.53 -8.09
N MET A 69 0.94 4.47 -8.48
CA MET A 69 0.58 4.17 -9.86
C MET A 69 -0.59 3.19 -9.94
N PHE A 70 -1.26 3.18 -11.08
CA PHE A 70 -2.28 2.19 -11.42
C PHE A 70 -1.66 0.95 -12.08
N PHE A 71 -2.32 -0.19 -11.87
CA PHE A 71 -2.02 -1.48 -12.47
C PHE A 71 -3.23 -1.97 -13.28
N ASN A 72 -2.98 -2.73 -14.34
CA ASN A 72 -4.03 -3.25 -15.24
C ASN A 72 -4.79 -4.45 -14.62
N GLU A 73 -4.17 -5.14 -13.68
CA GLU A 73 -4.74 -6.26 -12.94
C GLU A 73 -4.94 -5.89 -11.46
N PRO A 74 -5.93 -6.49 -10.78
CA PRO A 74 -6.15 -6.23 -9.37
C PRO A 74 -4.97 -6.73 -8.54
N ILE A 75 -4.31 -5.82 -7.83
CA ILE A 75 -3.14 -6.09 -6.98
C ILE A 75 -3.53 -6.53 -5.56
N GLY A 76 -4.81 -6.43 -5.24
CA GLY A 76 -5.34 -6.69 -3.91
C GLY A 76 -6.82 -6.41 -3.79
N TYR A 77 -7.31 -6.40 -2.56
CA TYR A 77 -8.69 -6.06 -2.26
C TYR A 77 -8.81 -5.35 -0.91
N ARG A 78 -9.84 -4.51 -0.79
CA ARG A 78 -10.28 -3.91 0.46
C ARG A 78 -11.35 -4.83 1.06
N ILE A 79 -11.12 -5.28 2.29
CA ILE A 79 -12.06 -6.05 3.09
C ILE A 79 -12.81 -5.06 3.99
N SER A 80 -14.13 -4.99 3.84
CA SER A 80 -15.01 -4.24 4.73
C SER A 80 -15.30 -5.04 6.02
N PRO A 81 -15.73 -4.38 7.11
CA PRO A 81 -16.12 -5.08 8.35
C PRO A 81 -17.26 -6.10 8.17
N ASP A 82 -18.11 -5.91 7.17
CA ASP A 82 -19.20 -6.82 6.79
C ASP A 82 -18.72 -8.03 5.95
N GLY A 83 -17.41 -8.12 5.68
CA GLY A 83 -16.81 -9.18 4.87
C GLY A 83 -16.84 -8.94 3.36
N SER A 84 -17.50 -7.89 2.88
CA SER A 84 -17.49 -7.52 1.46
C SER A 84 -16.09 -7.16 0.98
N ARG A 85 -15.81 -7.45 -0.30
CA ARG A 85 -14.50 -7.22 -0.93
C ARG A 85 -14.63 -6.29 -2.12
N THR A 86 -13.70 -5.33 -2.22
CA THR A 86 -13.57 -4.44 -3.37
C THR A 86 -12.18 -4.58 -3.96
N LEU A 87 -12.07 -4.84 -5.27
CA LEU A 87 -10.77 -4.96 -5.94
C LEU A 87 -9.99 -3.63 -5.91
N LEU A 88 -8.67 -3.73 -5.78
CA LEU A 88 -7.75 -2.60 -5.71
C LEU A 88 -6.76 -2.67 -6.88
N TYR A 89 -6.65 -1.55 -7.59
CA TYR A 89 -5.80 -1.41 -8.79
C TYR A 89 -4.71 -0.36 -8.62
N TYR A 90 -4.72 0.39 -7.50
CA TYR A 90 -3.76 1.46 -7.26
C TYR A 90 -2.79 1.06 -6.15
N GLY A 91 -1.49 1.07 -6.44
CA GLY A 91 -0.45 0.86 -5.44
C GLY A 91 0.10 2.20 -4.95
N GLU A 92 0.35 2.32 -3.65
CA GLU A 92 0.90 3.53 -3.05
C GLU A 92 2.01 3.20 -2.06
N ILE A 93 3.20 3.77 -2.28
CA ILE A 93 4.29 3.80 -1.29
C ILE A 93 4.16 5.07 -0.47
N LYS A 94 4.18 4.90 0.85
CA LYS A 94 4.32 5.98 1.83
C LYS A 94 5.71 5.95 2.42
N ILE A 95 6.43 7.08 2.38
CA ILE A 95 7.78 7.22 2.91
C ILE A 95 7.76 8.24 4.04
N ASN A 96 8.26 7.88 5.23
CA ASN A 96 8.36 8.78 6.38
C ASN A 96 9.62 9.66 6.31
N ALA A 97 9.84 10.47 7.35
CA ALA A 97 11.01 11.34 7.46
C ALA A 97 12.34 10.59 7.64
N ASP A 98 12.29 9.33 8.10
CA ASP A 98 13.46 8.46 8.31
C ASP A 98 13.75 7.56 7.10
N ASP A 99 13.15 7.87 5.94
CA ASP A 99 13.26 7.10 4.70
C ASP A 99 12.83 5.64 4.80
N GLN A 100 11.96 5.36 5.77
CA GLN A 100 11.27 4.10 5.89
C GLN A 100 9.97 4.16 5.09
N TYR A 101 9.72 3.10 4.33
CA TYR A 101 8.55 3.01 3.48
C TYR A 101 7.68 1.80 3.80
N HIS A 102 6.41 1.92 3.47
CA HIS A 102 5.54 0.75 3.31
C HIS A 102 4.61 0.98 2.12
N VAL A 103 4.20 -0.12 1.51
CA VAL A 103 3.35 -0.13 0.32
C VAL A 103 1.93 -0.54 0.71
N ILE A 104 0.93 0.06 0.07
CA ILE A 104 -0.48 -0.15 0.37
C ILE A 104 -1.24 -0.27 -0.96
N PRO A 105 -2.13 -1.26 -1.13
CA PRO A 105 -3.08 -1.26 -2.24
C PRO A 105 -4.28 -0.37 -1.88
N ARG A 106 -4.79 0.39 -2.84
CA ARG A 106 -5.91 1.32 -2.65
C ARG A 106 -6.86 1.31 -3.84
N THR A 107 -8.04 1.89 -3.61
CA THR A 107 -9.02 2.16 -4.66
C THR A 107 -8.63 3.37 -5.51
N ARG A 108 -7.96 4.35 -4.89
CA ARG A 108 -7.50 5.61 -5.51
C ARG A 108 -6.33 6.20 -4.72
N PRO A 109 -5.60 7.18 -5.30
CA PRO A 109 -4.59 7.94 -4.56
C PRO A 109 -5.14 8.51 -3.25
N SER A 110 -4.31 8.58 -2.21
CA SER A 110 -4.68 9.33 -1.02
C SER A 110 -4.76 10.82 -1.36
N GLU A 111 -5.87 11.46 -1.01
CA GLU A 111 -6.01 12.91 -1.03
C GLU A 111 -5.84 13.47 0.40
N GLU A 112 -5.52 14.77 0.49
CA GLU A 112 -5.43 15.52 1.76
C GLU A 112 -6.76 15.66 2.47
#